data_AF-A0A8T3XR25-F1
#
_entry.id   AF-A0A8T3XR25-F1
#
_cell.length_a   1.000
_cell.length_b   1.000
_cell.length_c   1.000
_cell.angle_alpha   90.00
_cell.angle_beta   90.00
_cell.angle_gamma   90.00
#
_symmetry.space_group_name_H-M   'P 1'
#
loop_
_entity.id
_entity.type
_entity.pdbx_description
1 polymer ?
#
loop_
_entity_poly.entity_id
_entity_poly.type
_entity_poly.pdbx_seq_one_letter_code
_entity_poly.pdbx_strand_id
1 'polypeptide(L)'
;MALDDLLRRIEKNIVISRRDFLNTIAIIAGVSATGLYGLIETAEATTRSRLSRKVRKIRLDYSKVPTPKLGYISLYREPNMKALELSGNDTDIGRVQRVIRWRNITRAVENRYGIPRDYLTAMACVESEGNPVQPNQLGDGGLGLIHMQPYMAARYGLRLITDSKKLRDFRQGRKINRAIELHNGDLKDLIALDDRFHPIKNLDAASRMLADHFQNTHSWNRALERYAGRRNYDGRVGYYANKIHSTKFMARVREDFKIRNTGILIVGRPIDFDRYITIFSRLNYNYGLQAYLDLPRLPVI
;
A
#
# COMPACT_ATOMS: atom_id res chain seq x y z
N MET A 1 44.52 15.98 -16.56
CA MET A 1 43.51 14.95 -16.91
C MET A 1 43.00 14.37 -15.61
N ALA A 2 41.69 14.45 -15.32
CA ALA A 2 41.16 13.96 -14.04
C ALA A 2 41.28 12.42 -13.97
N LEU A 3 41.72 11.88 -12.84
CA LEU A 3 41.91 10.44 -12.61
C LEU A 3 40.67 9.63 -13.05
N ASP A 4 39.47 10.15 -12.79
CA ASP A 4 38.20 9.55 -13.18
C ASP A 4 38.03 9.36 -14.69
N ASP A 5 38.61 10.23 -15.51
CA ASP A 5 38.46 10.19 -16.98
C ASP A 5 39.43 9.17 -17.61
N LEU A 6 40.60 8.98 -16.99
CA LEU A 6 41.53 7.91 -17.33
C LEU A 6 40.97 6.54 -16.93
N LEU A 7 40.39 6.43 -15.73
CA LEU A 7 39.79 5.20 -15.22
C LEU A 7 38.64 4.69 -16.10
N ARG A 8 37.76 5.59 -16.55
CA ARG A 8 36.62 5.23 -17.45
C ARG A 8 37.04 4.77 -18.84
N ARG A 9 38.17 5.26 -19.36
CA ARG A 9 38.72 4.87 -20.67
C ARG A 9 39.37 3.49 -20.64
N ILE A 10 39.96 3.11 -19.50
CA ILE A 10 40.59 1.80 -19.31
C ILE A 10 39.53 0.71 -19.11
N GLU A 11 38.49 0.95 -18.30
CA GLU A 11 37.39 -0.01 -18.08
C GLU A 11 36.63 -0.39 -19.37
N LYS A 12 36.53 0.53 -20.34
CA LYS A 12 35.73 0.29 -21.55
C LYS A 12 36.41 -0.57 -22.62
N ASN A 13 37.73 -0.71 -22.59
CA ASN A 13 38.48 -1.31 -23.71
C ASN A 13 39.32 -2.53 -23.32
N ILE A 14 39.36 -2.89 -22.04
CA ILE A 14 40.21 -3.98 -21.58
C ILE A 14 39.45 -4.80 -20.52
N VAL A 15 39.20 -6.08 -20.81
CA VAL A 15 38.68 -7.05 -19.84
C VAL A 15 39.83 -7.50 -18.92
N ILE A 16 40.36 -6.58 -18.12
CA ILE A 16 41.26 -6.91 -17.02
C ILE A 16 40.39 -7.07 -15.78
N SER A 17 40.63 -8.13 -15.01
CA SER A 17 39.91 -8.31 -13.75
C SER A 17 40.21 -7.13 -12.81
N ARG A 18 39.23 -6.71 -12.00
CA ARG A 18 39.43 -5.64 -11.00
C ARG A 18 40.68 -5.89 -10.13
N ARG A 19 41.04 -7.16 -9.90
CA ARG A 19 42.23 -7.55 -9.15
C ARG A 19 43.53 -7.25 -9.88
N ASP A 20 43.61 -7.64 -11.13
CA ASP A 20 44.81 -7.44 -11.94
C ASP A 20 45.06 -5.95 -12.20
N PHE A 21 43.98 -5.19 -12.41
CA PHE A 21 44.04 -3.73 -12.53
C PHE A 21 44.62 -3.07 -11.27
N LEU A 22 44.15 -3.48 -10.08
CA LEU A 22 44.63 -2.95 -8.81
C LEU A 22 46.07 -3.38 -8.49
N ASN A 23 46.47 -4.58 -8.88
CA ASN A 23 47.86 -5.03 -8.75
C ASN A 23 48.81 -4.18 -9.61
N THR A 24 48.43 -3.87 -10.86
CA THR A 24 49.22 -3.00 -11.73
C THR A 24 49.36 -1.59 -11.15
N ILE A 25 48.28 -1.02 -10.61
CA ILE A 25 48.34 0.30 -9.95
C ILE A 25 49.24 0.26 -8.71
N ALA A 26 49.16 -0.80 -7.90
CA ALA A 26 49.97 -0.96 -6.70
C ALA A 26 51.47 -0.99 -7.02
N ILE A 27 51.86 -1.73 -8.08
CA ILE A 27 53.24 -1.78 -8.59
C ILE A 27 53.73 -0.40 -9.03
N ILE A 28 52.93 0.34 -9.81
CA ILE A 28 53.28 1.69 -10.29
C ILE A 28 53.42 2.67 -9.12
N ALA A 29 52.56 2.57 -8.11
CA ALA A 29 52.54 3.46 -6.95
C ALA A 29 53.54 3.08 -5.84
N GLY A 30 54.30 1.98 -6.00
CA GLY A 30 55.25 1.51 -4.99
C GLY A 30 54.62 1.08 -3.66
N VAL A 31 53.35 0.64 -3.69
CA VAL A 31 52.60 0.19 -2.51
C VAL A 31 52.23 -1.28 -2.64
N SER A 32 52.03 -1.97 -1.51
CA SER A 32 51.49 -3.33 -1.56
C SER A 32 50.04 -3.32 -2.07
N ALA A 33 49.67 -4.32 -2.87
CA ALA A 33 48.30 -4.45 -3.35
C ALA A 33 47.29 -4.43 -2.20
N THR A 34 47.59 -5.11 -1.09
CA THR A 34 46.77 -5.12 0.14
C THR A 34 46.55 -3.72 0.72
N GLY A 35 47.58 -2.86 0.72
CA GLY A 35 47.45 -1.47 1.18
C GLY A 35 46.54 -0.62 0.27
N LEU A 36 46.65 -0.83 -1.05
CA LEU A 36 45.79 -0.15 -2.02
C LEU A 36 44.31 -0.58 -1.90
N TYR A 37 44.07 -1.88 -1.66
CA TYR A 37 42.72 -2.41 -1.39
C TYR A 37 42.08 -1.75 -0.17
N GLY A 38 42.80 -1.67 0.95
CA GLY A 38 42.29 -1.03 2.17
C GLY A 38 41.93 0.44 1.98
N LEU A 39 42.72 1.19 1.19
CA LEU A 39 42.45 2.59 0.86
C LEU A 39 41.19 2.75 0.00
N ILE A 40 40.99 1.87 -0.98
CA ILE A 40 39.78 1.88 -1.84
C ILE A 40 38.54 1.52 -1.04
N GLU A 41 38.59 0.49 -0.20
CA GLU A 41 37.46 0.14 0.67
C GLU A 41 37.12 1.30 1.62
N THR A 42 38.13 1.96 2.20
CA THR A 42 37.93 3.11 3.08
C THR A 42 37.35 4.31 2.31
N ALA A 43 37.82 4.58 1.09
CA ALA A 43 37.31 5.64 0.24
C ALA A 43 35.87 5.35 -0.23
N GLU A 44 35.56 4.11 -0.59
CA GLU A 44 34.21 3.66 -0.93
C GLU A 44 33.28 3.76 0.27
N ALA A 45 33.70 3.31 1.45
CA ALA A 45 32.93 3.41 2.69
C ALA A 45 32.68 4.88 3.08
N THR A 46 33.69 5.73 2.94
CA THR A 46 33.59 7.18 3.19
C THR A 46 32.67 7.86 2.17
N THR A 47 32.75 7.46 0.90
CA THR A 47 31.91 7.99 -0.17
C THR A 47 30.46 7.54 -0.02
N ARG A 48 30.21 6.27 0.32
CA ARG A 48 28.88 5.75 0.70
C ARG A 48 28.35 6.43 1.96
N SER A 49 29.20 6.72 2.95
CA SER A 49 28.83 7.46 4.15
C SER A 49 28.51 8.93 3.86
N ARG A 50 29.28 9.59 3.00
CA ARG A 50 29.03 10.98 2.57
C ARG A 50 27.81 11.08 1.67
N LEU A 51 27.63 10.17 0.71
CA LEU A 51 26.43 10.07 -0.12
C LEU A 51 25.21 9.74 0.74
N SER A 52 25.28 8.80 1.68
CA SER A 52 24.16 8.52 2.59
C SER A 52 23.83 9.71 3.50
N ARG A 53 24.82 10.49 3.96
CA ARG A 53 24.60 11.76 4.68
C ARG A 53 24.01 12.86 3.79
N LYS A 54 24.40 12.94 2.51
CA LYS A 54 23.92 13.97 1.57
C LYS A 54 22.54 13.63 1.00
N VAL A 55 22.25 12.34 0.78
CA VAL A 55 20.94 11.80 0.37
C VAL A 55 19.94 11.84 1.53
N ARG A 56 20.40 11.75 2.79
CA ARG A 56 19.57 11.89 4.02
C ARG A 56 18.79 13.20 4.17
N LYS A 57 18.86 14.14 3.22
CA LYS A 57 18.16 15.44 3.30
C LYS A 57 17.02 15.66 2.31
N ILE A 58 16.82 14.80 1.30
CA ILE A 58 15.66 14.98 0.41
C ILE A 58 14.47 14.25 1.03
N ARG A 59 13.81 14.93 1.97
CA ARG A 59 12.53 14.47 2.50
C ARG A 59 11.44 14.78 1.48
N LEU A 60 10.87 13.74 0.86
CA LEU A 60 9.70 13.90 0.02
C LEU A 60 8.51 14.33 0.88
N ASP A 61 7.84 15.42 0.52
CA ASP A 61 6.57 15.82 1.12
C ASP A 61 5.46 14.99 0.49
N TYR A 62 5.11 13.86 1.11
CA TYR A 62 4.14 12.95 0.52
C TYR A 62 2.76 13.60 0.40
N SER A 63 2.42 14.57 1.24
CA SER A 63 1.15 15.32 1.12
C SER A 63 1.02 16.11 -0.20
N LYS A 64 2.15 16.37 -0.89
CA LYS A 64 2.20 17.06 -2.19
C LYS A 64 2.39 16.14 -3.38
N VAL A 65 2.57 14.83 -3.17
CA VAL A 65 2.63 13.87 -4.28
C VAL A 65 1.30 13.93 -5.04
N PRO A 66 1.32 14.15 -6.37
CA PRO A 66 0.09 14.28 -7.15
C PRO A 66 -0.82 13.08 -6.94
N THR A 67 -2.07 13.37 -6.54
CA THR A 67 -3.10 12.33 -6.41
C THR A 67 -3.51 11.89 -7.80
N PRO A 68 -3.56 10.58 -8.08
CA PRO A 68 -3.98 10.09 -9.37
C PRO A 68 -5.45 10.48 -9.63
N LYS A 69 -5.72 10.98 -10.83
CA LYS A 69 -7.08 11.32 -11.27
C LYS A 69 -7.82 10.03 -11.62
N LEU A 70 -8.35 9.37 -10.59
CA LEU A 70 -9.10 8.11 -10.73
C LEU A 70 -10.59 8.35 -10.54
N GLY A 71 -11.39 7.57 -11.26
CA GLY A 71 -12.84 7.50 -11.11
C GLY A 71 -13.30 6.06 -11.28
N TYR A 72 -14.62 5.85 -11.27
CA TYR A 72 -15.21 4.56 -11.61
C TYR A 72 -15.58 4.53 -13.10
N ILE A 73 -15.12 3.51 -13.82
CA ILE A 73 -15.49 3.22 -15.21
C ILE A 73 -15.85 1.73 -15.28
N SER A 74 -17.03 1.39 -15.79
CA SER A 74 -17.49 0.00 -15.85
C SER A 74 -16.81 -0.79 -16.97
N LEU A 75 -15.54 -1.16 -16.78
CA LEU A 75 -14.76 -1.98 -17.73
C LEU A 75 -15.20 -3.45 -17.69
N TYR A 76 -15.53 -3.92 -16.50
CA TYR A 76 -16.02 -5.27 -16.23
C TYR A 76 -17.41 -5.20 -15.60
N ARG A 77 -18.34 -5.97 -16.16
CA ARG A 77 -19.70 -6.09 -15.62
C ARG A 77 -19.66 -6.77 -14.25
N GLU A 78 -20.28 -6.13 -13.26
CA GLU A 78 -20.48 -6.69 -11.94
C GLU A 78 -21.53 -7.82 -12.00
N PRO A 79 -21.19 -9.05 -11.59
CA PRO A 79 -22.19 -10.12 -11.50
C PRO A 79 -23.09 -9.89 -10.28
N ASN A 80 -24.29 -10.48 -10.31
CA ASN A 80 -25.16 -10.48 -9.15
C ASN A 80 -24.57 -11.38 -8.05
N MET A 81 -24.14 -10.76 -6.94
CA MET A 81 -23.55 -11.45 -5.79
C MET A 81 -24.52 -11.56 -4.60
N LYS A 82 -25.81 -11.26 -4.77
CA LYS A 82 -26.78 -11.23 -3.65
C LYS A 82 -26.92 -12.58 -2.93
N ALA A 83 -26.77 -13.68 -3.65
CA ALA A 83 -26.84 -15.02 -3.08
C ALA A 83 -25.57 -15.41 -2.32
N LEU A 84 -24.46 -14.69 -2.50
CA LEU A 84 -23.18 -15.06 -1.92
C LEU A 84 -23.20 -14.86 -0.39
N GLU A 85 -22.86 -15.90 0.34
CA GLU A 85 -22.78 -15.87 1.80
C GLU A 85 -21.32 -15.84 2.27
N LEU A 86 -20.96 -14.79 3.00
CA LEU A 86 -19.65 -14.66 3.64
C LEU A 86 -19.79 -14.88 5.14
N SER A 87 -18.72 -15.37 5.77
CA SER A 87 -18.67 -15.47 7.23
C SER A 87 -18.82 -14.09 7.91
N GLY A 88 -19.25 -14.12 9.18
CA GLY A 88 -19.46 -12.93 10.01
C GLY A 88 -18.21 -12.06 10.08
N ASN A 89 -18.40 -10.74 9.99
CA ASN A 89 -17.32 -9.74 10.04
C ASN A 89 -16.68 -9.59 11.44
N ASP A 90 -17.29 -10.18 12.46
CA ASP A 90 -16.76 -10.36 13.80
C ASP A 90 -15.70 -11.48 13.88
N THR A 91 -15.67 -12.39 12.90
CA THR A 91 -14.69 -13.48 12.83
C THR A 91 -13.48 -13.12 11.97
N ASP A 92 -12.32 -13.68 12.29
CA ASP A 92 -11.12 -13.52 11.46
C ASP A 92 -11.30 -14.07 10.04
N ILE A 93 -12.06 -15.16 9.89
CA ILE A 93 -12.34 -15.77 8.59
C ILE A 93 -13.17 -14.80 7.74
N GLY A 94 -14.27 -14.28 8.27
CA GLY A 94 -15.14 -13.35 7.54
C GLY A 94 -14.43 -12.04 7.17
N ARG A 95 -13.63 -11.48 8.08
CA ARG A 95 -12.79 -10.31 7.78
C ARG A 95 -11.85 -10.57 6.60
N VAL A 96 -11.11 -11.69 6.63
CA VAL A 96 -10.21 -12.04 5.52
C VAL A 96 -10.99 -12.29 4.23
N GLN A 97 -12.11 -13.02 4.26
CA GLN A 97 -12.96 -13.26 3.08
C GLN A 97 -13.41 -11.95 2.40
N ARG A 98 -13.80 -10.95 3.20
CA ARG A 98 -14.24 -9.64 2.71
C ARG A 98 -13.10 -8.80 2.16
N VAL A 99 -11.96 -8.79 2.86
CA VAL A 99 -10.86 -7.87 2.53
C VAL A 99 -9.98 -8.36 1.39
N ILE A 100 -9.76 -9.68 1.27
CA ILE A 100 -8.81 -10.24 0.31
C ILE A 100 -9.21 -9.97 -1.16
N ARG A 101 -10.47 -9.62 -1.40
CA ARG A 101 -10.98 -9.18 -2.71
C ARG A 101 -10.36 -7.85 -3.18
N TRP A 102 -9.82 -7.06 -2.27
CA TRP A 102 -9.14 -5.79 -2.54
C TRP A 102 -7.61 -5.94 -2.67
N ARG A 103 -7.07 -7.16 -2.53
CA ARG A 103 -5.63 -7.40 -2.36
C ARG A 103 -4.77 -6.94 -3.52
N ASN A 104 -5.27 -6.95 -4.75
CA ASN A 104 -4.51 -6.44 -5.90
C ASN A 104 -4.37 -4.92 -5.87
N ILE A 105 -5.39 -4.19 -5.40
CA ILE A 105 -5.27 -2.74 -5.15
C ILE A 105 -4.27 -2.48 -4.04
N THR A 106 -4.43 -3.13 -2.87
CA THR A 106 -3.54 -2.89 -1.72
C THR A 106 -2.09 -3.18 -2.07
N ARG A 107 -1.80 -4.28 -2.78
CA ARG A 107 -0.45 -4.60 -3.25
C ARG A 107 0.11 -3.58 -4.25
N ALA A 108 -0.72 -3.07 -5.16
CA ALA A 108 -0.27 -2.03 -6.09
C ALA A 108 0.16 -0.77 -5.33
N VAL A 109 -0.61 -0.38 -4.32
CA VAL A 109 -0.31 0.75 -3.45
C VAL A 109 0.93 0.47 -2.59
N GLU A 110 0.99 -0.67 -1.91
CA GLU A 110 2.13 -1.07 -1.07
C GLU A 110 3.44 -1.03 -1.86
N ASN A 111 3.43 -1.60 -3.07
CA ASN A 111 4.59 -1.63 -3.96
C ASN A 111 5.06 -0.23 -4.38
N ARG A 112 4.14 0.71 -4.56
CA ARG A 112 4.48 2.09 -4.93
C ARG A 112 5.23 2.82 -3.82
N TYR A 113 4.85 2.57 -2.57
CA TYR A 113 5.38 3.26 -1.37
C TYR A 113 6.38 2.42 -0.56
N GLY A 114 6.71 1.21 -1.00
CA GLY A 114 7.57 0.26 -0.27
C GLY A 114 7.04 -0.16 1.08
N ILE A 115 5.71 -0.15 1.25
CA ILE A 115 5.06 -0.65 2.45
C ILE A 115 5.20 -2.18 2.45
N PRO A 116 5.44 -2.83 3.61
CA PRO A 116 5.53 -4.27 3.69
C PRO A 116 4.28 -4.95 3.14
N ARG A 117 4.50 -6.07 2.46
CA ARG A 117 3.46 -6.81 1.74
C ARG A 117 2.29 -7.18 2.65
N ASP A 118 1.08 -6.89 2.17
CA ASP A 118 -0.21 -7.14 2.82
C ASP A 118 -0.47 -6.37 4.13
N TYR A 119 0.33 -5.34 4.46
CA TYR A 119 0.02 -4.44 5.57
C TYR A 119 -1.27 -3.67 5.35
N LEU A 120 -1.51 -3.11 4.17
CA LEU A 120 -2.75 -2.37 3.89
C LEU A 120 -3.95 -3.30 3.85
N THR A 121 -3.76 -4.53 3.35
CA THR A 121 -4.77 -5.59 3.43
C THR A 121 -5.10 -5.89 4.90
N ALA A 122 -4.09 -6.08 5.74
CA ALA A 122 -4.29 -6.33 7.16
C ALA A 122 -4.92 -5.14 7.91
N MET A 123 -4.52 -3.91 7.58
CA MET A 123 -5.16 -2.70 8.12
C MET A 123 -6.65 -2.66 7.76
N ALA A 124 -7.03 -3.00 6.53
CA ALA A 124 -8.45 -3.06 6.15
C ALA A 124 -9.24 -4.13 6.93
N CYS A 125 -8.62 -5.23 7.36
CA CYS A 125 -9.25 -6.18 8.29
C CYS A 125 -9.52 -5.56 9.67
N VAL A 126 -8.63 -4.68 10.15
CA VAL A 126 -8.73 -4.05 11.47
C VAL A 126 -9.70 -2.86 11.47
N GLU A 127 -9.66 -2.05 10.42
CA GLU A 127 -10.41 -0.79 10.36
C GLU A 127 -11.84 -1.00 9.91
N SER A 128 -12.04 -1.53 8.70
CA SER A 128 -13.36 -1.55 8.02
C SER A 128 -13.94 -2.94 7.83
N GLU A 129 -13.20 -3.98 8.21
CA GLU A 129 -13.59 -5.38 8.01
C GLU A 129 -13.87 -5.70 6.52
N GLY A 130 -13.29 -4.91 5.61
CA GLY A 130 -13.43 -5.03 4.15
C GLY A 130 -14.63 -4.32 3.54
N ASN A 131 -15.34 -3.50 4.33
CA ASN A 131 -16.49 -2.74 3.89
C ASN A 131 -16.15 -1.24 3.66
N PRO A 132 -15.93 -0.80 2.41
CA PRO A 132 -15.56 0.60 2.13
C PRO A 132 -16.68 1.61 2.43
N VAL A 133 -17.93 1.16 2.53
CA VAL A 133 -19.07 2.04 2.83
C VAL A 133 -19.40 2.10 4.31
N GLN A 134 -18.75 1.30 5.16
CA GLN A 134 -19.00 1.32 6.60
C GLN A 134 -18.34 2.56 7.22
N PRO A 135 -19.11 3.49 7.81
CA PRO A 135 -18.53 4.59 8.55
C PRO A 135 -18.00 4.08 9.88
N ASN A 136 -17.04 4.80 10.46
CA ASN A 136 -16.54 4.47 11.79
C ASN A 136 -17.68 4.53 12.83
N GLN A 137 -17.73 3.57 13.75
CA GLN A 137 -18.88 3.32 14.64
C GLN A 137 -19.26 4.52 15.52
N LEU A 138 -18.28 5.36 15.87
CA LEU A 138 -18.52 6.55 16.69
C LEU A 138 -19.19 7.69 15.90
N GLY A 139 -19.36 7.56 14.59
CA GLY A 139 -19.84 8.64 13.73
C GLY A 139 -18.89 9.83 13.67
N ASP A 140 -17.61 9.63 13.97
CA ASP A 140 -16.58 10.68 14.03
C ASP A 140 -16.12 11.16 12.64
N GLY A 141 -16.72 10.62 11.57
CA GLY A 141 -16.45 10.99 10.19
C GLY A 141 -15.35 10.15 9.53
N GLY A 142 -14.71 9.21 10.22
CA GLY A 142 -13.79 8.24 9.61
C GLY A 142 -14.49 7.34 8.58
N LEU A 143 -13.85 7.11 7.43
CA LEU A 143 -14.46 6.41 6.28
C LEU A 143 -13.44 5.71 5.36
N GLY A 144 -13.90 4.71 4.61
CA GLY A 144 -13.15 3.99 3.59
C GLY A 144 -12.49 2.72 4.12
N LEU A 145 -11.75 2.01 3.27
CA LEU A 145 -11.15 0.71 3.64
C LEU A 145 -10.23 0.78 4.86
N ILE A 146 -9.59 1.93 5.12
CA ILE A 146 -8.71 2.14 6.29
C ILE A 146 -9.21 3.31 7.17
N HIS A 147 -10.50 3.65 7.12
CA HIS A 147 -11.13 4.65 8.00
C HIS A 147 -10.35 5.97 8.17
N MET A 148 -9.94 6.60 7.07
CA MET A 148 -9.24 7.89 7.14
C MET A 148 -10.14 8.98 7.72
N GLN A 149 -9.64 9.63 8.78
CA GLN A 149 -10.30 10.74 9.45
C GLN A 149 -10.37 11.99 8.55
N PRO A 150 -11.40 12.84 8.64
CA PRO A 150 -11.66 13.92 7.69
C PRO A 150 -10.46 14.87 7.48
N TYR A 151 -9.92 15.43 8.56
CA TYR A 151 -8.76 16.33 8.47
C TYR A 151 -7.55 15.69 7.77
N MET A 152 -7.24 14.44 8.10
CA MET A 152 -6.10 13.74 7.49
C MET A 152 -6.38 13.42 6.02
N ALA A 153 -7.58 12.98 5.67
CA ALA A 153 -7.97 12.74 4.29
C ALA A 153 -7.86 14.01 3.42
N ALA A 154 -8.38 15.15 3.89
CA ALA A 154 -8.24 16.43 3.19
C ALA A 154 -6.77 16.85 3.06
N ARG A 155 -5.98 16.70 4.12
CA ARG A 155 -4.53 17.00 4.11
C ARG A 155 -3.78 16.18 3.05
N TYR A 156 -4.19 14.94 2.80
CA TYR A 156 -3.62 14.06 1.77
C TYR A 156 -4.39 14.11 0.44
N GLY A 157 -5.08 15.22 0.17
CA GLY A 157 -5.61 15.57 -1.15
C GLY A 157 -6.95 14.92 -1.52
N LEU A 158 -7.66 14.30 -0.57
CA LEU A 158 -8.97 13.72 -0.82
C LEU A 158 -10.07 14.79 -0.72
N ARG A 159 -10.96 14.81 -1.72
CA ARG A 159 -12.21 15.57 -1.63
C ARG A 159 -13.17 14.86 -0.68
N LEU A 160 -13.82 15.62 0.19
CA LEU A 160 -14.74 15.10 1.19
C LEU A 160 -16.16 15.63 0.94
N ILE A 161 -17.18 14.97 1.50
CA ILE A 161 -18.59 15.42 1.39
C ILE A 161 -18.87 16.77 2.10
N THR A 162 -17.93 17.23 2.95
CA THR A 162 -17.89 18.62 3.44
C THR A 162 -16.47 19.16 3.46
N ASP A 163 -16.32 20.45 3.70
CA ASP A 163 -15.07 21.16 3.92
C ASP A 163 -14.46 20.94 5.34
N SER A 164 -14.63 19.76 5.93
CA SER A 164 -14.23 19.52 7.33
C SER A 164 -12.72 19.66 7.51
N LYS A 165 -12.32 20.46 8.51
CA LYS A 165 -10.93 20.64 8.94
C LYS A 165 -10.64 19.98 10.30
N LYS A 166 -11.57 19.16 10.81
CA LYS A 166 -11.46 18.54 12.13
C LYS A 166 -11.02 17.08 12.02
N LEU A 167 -10.24 16.63 12.99
CA LEU A 167 -9.85 15.21 13.07
C LEU A 167 -11.06 14.32 13.34
N ARG A 168 -12.02 14.80 14.15
CA ARG A 168 -13.31 14.14 14.37
C ARG A 168 -14.42 15.13 14.07
N ASP A 169 -15.37 14.74 13.24
CA ASP A 169 -16.48 15.57 12.80
C ASP A 169 -17.79 14.78 12.68
N PHE A 170 -18.64 14.90 13.69
CA PHE A 170 -19.95 14.24 13.71
C PHE A 170 -20.93 14.81 12.67
N ARG A 171 -20.74 16.04 12.19
CA ARG A 171 -21.55 16.60 11.09
C ARG A 171 -21.18 15.89 9.78
N GLN A 172 -19.89 15.67 9.55
CA GLN A 172 -19.39 14.86 8.44
C GLN A 172 -19.95 13.43 8.52
N GLY A 173 -19.86 12.79 9.70
CA GLY A 173 -20.42 11.45 9.95
C GLY A 173 -21.90 11.33 9.61
N ARG A 174 -22.74 12.29 10.04
CA ARG A 174 -24.18 12.30 9.70
C ARG A 174 -24.43 12.43 8.19
N LYS A 175 -23.65 13.27 7.50
CA LYS A 175 -23.78 13.43 6.04
C LYS A 175 -23.36 12.17 5.28
N ILE A 176 -22.32 11.48 5.75
CA ILE A 176 -21.90 10.19 5.20
C ILE A 176 -23.03 9.16 5.35
N ASN A 177 -23.60 9.00 6.56
CA ASN A 177 -24.73 8.08 6.78
C ASN A 177 -25.90 8.40 5.86
N ARG A 178 -26.26 9.69 5.76
CA ARG A 178 -27.35 10.12 4.88
C ARG A 178 -27.07 9.80 3.41
N ALA A 179 -25.85 9.99 2.94
CA ALA A 179 -25.46 9.64 1.57
C ALA A 179 -25.56 8.13 1.33
N ILE A 180 -25.09 7.31 2.28
CA ILE A 180 -25.18 5.84 2.19
C ILE A 180 -26.64 5.40 2.10
N GLU A 181 -27.53 5.95 2.94
CA GLU A 181 -28.97 5.66 2.88
C GLU A 181 -29.58 6.06 1.53
N LEU A 182 -29.32 7.28 1.07
CA LEU A 182 -29.88 7.82 -0.18
C LEU A 182 -29.45 7.03 -1.42
N HIS A 183 -28.20 6.55 -1.44
CA HIS A 183 -27.65 5.77 -2.55
C HIS A 183 -27.70 4.25 -2.31
N ASN A 184 -28.41 3.80 -1.26
CA ASN A 184 -28.51 2.38 -0.88
C ASN A 184 -27.14 1.66 -0.81
N GLY A 185 -26.11 2.38 -0.36
CA GLY A 185 -24.74 1.89 -0.29
C GLY A 185 -24.05 1.66 -1.63
N ASP A 186 -24.57 2.16 -2.75
CA ASP A 186 -23.90 2.02 -4.05
C ASP A 186 -22.59 2.83 -4.07
N LEU A 187 -21.48 2.11 -4.09
CA LEU A 187 -20.15 2.71 -4.05
C LEU A 187 -19.88 3.63 -5.25
N LYS A 188 -20.50 3.37 -6.41
CA LYS A 188 -20.29 4.14 -7.65
C LYS A 188 -20.78 5.58 -7.48
N ASP A 189 -21.96 5.73 -6.89
CA ASP A 189 -22.53 7.04 -6.60
C ASP A 189 -21.78 7.73 -5.46
N LEU A 190 -21.45 6.98 -4.41
CA LEU A 190 -20.78 7.52 -3.23
C LEU A 190 -19.39 8.09 -3.53
N ILE A 191 -18.64 7.49 -4.46
CA ILE A 191 -17.34 7.99 -4.93
C ILE A 191 -17.44 9.40 -5.54
N ALA A 192 -18.59 9.76 -6.14
CA ALA A 192 -18.81 11.09 -6.68
C ALA A 192 -18.98 12.16 -5.58
N LEU A 193 -19.27 11.76 -4.33
CA LEU A 193 -19.51 12.64 -3.20
C LEU A 193 -18.29 12.78 -2.27
N ASP A 194 -17.57 11.70 -2.00
CA ASP A 194 -16.41 11.68 -1.10
C ASP A 194 -15.35 10.69 -1.63
N ASP A 195 -14.14 11.18 -1.89
CA ASP A 195 -13.06 10.37 -2.48
C ASP A 195 -12.62 9.21 -1.57
N ARG A 196 -12.96 9.22 -0.27
CA ARG A 196 -12.63 8.10 0.63
C ARG A 196 -13.44 6.84 0.36
N PHE A 197 -14.58 6.94 -0.32
CA PHE A 197 -15.28 5.77 -0.84
C PHE A 197 -14.49 5.09 -1.96
N HIS A 198 -13.62 5.81 -2.67
CA HIS A 198 -12.85 5.23 -3.76
C HIS A 198 -11.68 4.39 -3.19
N PRO A 199 -11.64 3.07 -3.41
CA PRO A 199 -10.70 2.19 -2.72
C PRO A 199 -9.25 2.57 -3.00
N ILE A 200 -8.89 2.86 -4.27
CA ILE A 200 -7.52 3.26 -4.62
C ILE A 200 -7.12 4.60 -3.98
N LYS A 201 -7.95 5.65 -4.12
CA LYS A 201 -7.65 6.97 -3.53
C LYS A 201 -7.53 6.92 -2.01
N ASN A 202 -8.41 6.20 -1.33
CA ASN A 202 -8.36 6.01 0.13
C ASN A 202 -7.06 5.33 0.56
N LEU A 203 -6.71 4.21 -0.08
CA LEU A 203 -5.48 3.47 0.23
C LEU A 203 -4.22 4.27 -0.11
N ASP A 204 -4.20 4.98 -1.24
CA ASP A 204 -3.10 5.82 -1.68
C ASP A 204 -2.84 6.98 -0.71
N ALA A 205 -3.89 7.68 -0.27
CA ALA A 205 -3.79 8.74 0.73
C ALA A 205 -3.30 8.22 2.10
N ALA A 206 -3.82 7.09 2.58
CA ALA A 206 -3.33 6.44 3.79
C ALA A 206 -1.86 6.04 3.66
N SER A 207 -1.44 5.59 2.47
CA SER A 207 -0.06 5.16 2.21
C SER A 207 0.92 6.32 2.18
N ARG A 208 0.52 7.48 1.62
CA ARG A 208 1.28 8.73 1.73
C ARG A 208 1.50 9.13 3.19
N MET A 209 0.45 9.02 4.01
CA MET A 209 0.54 9.32 5.44
C MET A 209 1.48 8.35 6.17
N LEU A 210 1.40 7.06 5.88
CA LEU A 210 2.31 6.06 6.43
C LEU A 210 3.76 6.31 6.00
N ALA A 211 3.99 6.66 4.74
CA ALA A 211 5.32 6.99 4.24
C ALA A 211 5.91 8.25 4.89
N ASP A 212 5.09 9.30 5.12
CA ASP A 212 5.48 10.47 5.91
C ASP A 212 5.86 10.08 7.35
N HIS A 213 5.08 9.21 8.00
CA HIS A 213 5.43 8.73 9.33
C HIS A 213 6.71 7.89 9.32
N PHE A 214 6.89 7.02 8.33
CA PHE A 214 8.08 6.19 8.16
C PHE A 214 9.34 7.04 7.99
N GLN A 215 9.31 8.13 7.22
CA GLN A 215 10.44 9.06 7.12
C GLN A 215 10.89 9.64 8.46
N ASN A 216 9.99 9.77 9.43
CA ASN A 216 10.31 10.29 10.76
C ASN A 216 10.71 9.20 11.75
N THR A 217 10.25 7.96 11.54
CA THR A 217 10.42 6.87 12.51
C THR A 217 11.42 5.82 12.07
N HIS A 218 11.71 5.74 10.77
CA HIS A 218 12.45 4.68 10.10
C HIS A 218 11.96 3.26 10.47
N SER A 219 10.67 3.15 10.77
CA SER A 219 10.02 1.91 11.20
C SER A 219 8.55 1.91 10.81
N TRP A 220 8.16 0.90 10.01
CA TRP A 220 6.77 0.72 9.60
C TRP A 220 5.84 0.46 10.79
N ASN A 221 6.30 -0.29 11.80
CA ASN A 221 5.53 -0.50 13.03
C ASN A 221 5.23 0.83 13.73
N ARG A 222 6.25 1.68 13.91
CA ARG A 222 6.04 3.01 14.49
C ARG A 222 5.18 3.93 13.61
N ALA A 223 5.27 3.78 12.29
CA ALA A 223 4.42 4.51 11.37
C ALA A 223 2.94 4.12 11.51
N LEU A 224 2.66 2.81 11.66
CA LEU A 224 1.33 2.27 11.94
C LEU A 224 0.78 2.78 13.28
N GLU A 225 1.58 2.76 14.35
CA GLU A 225 1.16 3.29 15.66
C GLU A 225 0.81 4.78 15.60
N ARG A 226 1.62 5.58 14.86
CA ARG A 226 1.34 7.00 14.62
C ARG A 226 0.08 7.21 13.79
N TYR A 227 -0.16 6.37 12.78
CA TYR A 227 -1.37 6.42 11.97
C TYR A 227 -2.62 6.25 12.81
N ALA A 228 -2.66 5.22 13.67
CA ALA A 228 -3.81 4.94 14.51
C ALA A 228 -3.91 5.83 15.76
N GLY A 229 -2.83 6.53 16.13
CA GLY A 229 -2.71 7.22 17.42
C GLY A 229 -2.78 6.28 18.62
N ARG A 230 -2.42 4.99 18.44
CA ARG A 230 -2.53 3.92 19.44
C ARG A 230 -1.25 3.11 19.49
N ARG A 231 -0.72 2.90 20.70
CA ARG A 231 0.36 1.92 20.95
C ARG A 231 -0.17 0.51 20.62
N ASN A 232 0.67 -0.35 20.04
CA ASN A 232 0.35 -1.74 19.66
C ASN A 232 -0.60 -1.93 18.46
N TYR A 233 -0.88 -0.88 17.68
CA TYR A 233 -1.67 -1.04 16.45
C TYR A 233 -0.97 -1.94 15.41
N ASP A 234 0.36 -1.85 15.36
CA ASP A 234 1.22 -2.72 14.55
C ASP A 234 1.03 -4.20 14.89
N GLY A 235 0.84 -4.56 16.16
CA GLY A 235 0.55 -5.94 16.57
C GLY A 235 -0.75 -6.49 15.97
N ARG A 236 -1.80 -5.66 15.88
CA ARG A 236 -3.09 -6.05 15.25
C ARG A 236 -2.96 -6.19 13.73
N VAL A 237 -2.21 -5.31 13.09
CA VAL A 237 -1.90 -5.40 11.65
C VAL A 237 -1.05 -6.64 11.37
N GLY A 238 0.01 -6.87 12.16
CA GLY A 238 0.87 -8.04 12.06
C GLY A 238 0.10 -9.36 12.25
N TYR A 239 -0.87 -9.40 13.17
CA TYR A 239 -1.76 -10.55 13.37
C TYR A 239 -2.51 -10.94 12.08
N TYR A 240 -3.15 -9.99 11.41
CA TYR A 240 -3.87 -10.27 10.16
C TYR A 240 -2.93 -10.53 8.97
N ALA A 241 -1.79 -9.83 8.89
CA ALA A 241 -0.79 -10.10 7.86
C ALA A 241 -0.29 -11.55 7.93
N ASN A 242 0.03 -12.03 9.14
CA ASN A 242 0.44 -13.41 9.38
C ASN A 242 -0.66 -14.43 8.99
N LYS A 243 -1.93 -14.13 9.28
CA LYS A 243 -3.06 -14.98 8.84
C LYS A 243 -3.19 -15.05 7.32
N ILE A 244 -3.07 -13.91 6.64
CA ILE A 244 -3.13 -13.83 5.18
C ILE A 244 -1.98 -14.61 4.52
N HIS A 245 -0.82 -14.70 5.19
CA HIS A 245 0.34 -15.48 4.73
C HIS A 245 0.30 -16.95 5.16
N SER A 246 -0.51 -17.30 6.16
CA SER A 246 -0.62 -18.67 6.64
C SER A 246 -1.42 -19.55 5.68
N THR A 247 -0.76 -20.51 5.02
CA THR A 247 -1.40 -21.52 4.17
C THR A 247 -2.50 -22.27 4.90
N LYS A 248 -2.27 -22.68 6.16
CA LYS A 248 -3.26 -23.38 6.99
C LYS A 248 -4.50 -22.52 7.26
N PHE A 249 -4.31 -21.24 7.58
CA PHE A 249 -5.44 -20.34 7.81
C PHE A 249 -6.22 -20.08 6.51
N MET A 250 -5.51 -19.83 5.41
CA MET A 250 -6.15 -19.60 4.10
C MET A 250 -6.88 -20.86 3.57
N ALA A 251 -6.44 -22.07 3.92
CA ALA A 251 -7.18 -23.30 3.63
C ALA A 251 -8.52 -23.33 4.37
N ARG A 252 -8.55 -22.96 5.65
CA ARG A 252 -9.79 -22.82 6.42
C ARG A 252 -10.73 -21.75 5.86
N VAL A 253 -10.17 -20.62 5.41
CA VAL A 253 -10.95 -19.55 4.75
C VAL A 253 -11.66 -20.06 3.50
N ARG A 254 -10.95 -20.85 2.67
CA ARG A 254 -11.49 -21.49 1.48
C ARG A 254 -12.58 -22.49 1.82
N GLU A 255 -12.34 -23.34 2.81
CA GLU A 255 -13.30 -24.38 3.21
C GLU A 255 -14.58 -23.77 3.78
N ASP A 256 -14.47 -22.79 4.69
CA ASP A 256 -15.65 -22.08 5.22
C ASP A 256 -16.44 -21.40 4.07
N PHE A 257 -15.76 -20.76 3.12
CA PHE A 257 -16.42 -20.17 1.96
C PHE A 257 -17.14 -21.22 1.10
N LYS A 258 -16.48 -22.35 0.82
CA LYS A 258 -17.03 -23.44 0.02
C LYS A 258 -18.30 -24.00 0.67
N ILE A 259 -18.26 -24.29 1.98
CA ILE A 259 -19.41 -24.84 2.72
C ILE A 259 -20.61 -23.89 2.58
N ARG A 260 -20.43 -22.59 2.85
CA ARG A 260 -21.49 -21.57 2.80
C ARG A 260 -22.06 -21.34 1.41
N ASN A 261 -21.25 -21.51 0.37
CA ASN A 261 -21.63 -21.21 -1.01
C ASN A 261 -21.83 -22.48 -1.85
N THR A 262 -22.13 -23.61 -1.21
CA THR A 262 -22.38 -24.86 -1.91
C THR A 262 -23.58 -24.72 -2.84
N GLY A 263 -23.41 -25.09 -4.11
CA GLY A 263 -24.47 -25.04 -5.12
C GLY A 263 -24.77 -23.65 -5.67
N ILE A 264 -24.12 -22.59 -5.17
CA ILE A 264 -24.31 -21.22 -5.68
C ILE A 264 -23.61 -21.08 -7.02
N LEU A 265 -24.35 -20.55 -8.00
CA LEU A 265 -23.84 -20.26 -9.34
C LEU A 265 -23.69 -18.76 -9.55
N ILE A 266 -22.49 -18.33 -9.94
CA ILE A 266 -22.20 -16.94 -10.33
C ILE A 266 -21.79 -16.93 -11.80
N VAL A 267 -22.61 -16.28 -12.64
CA VAL A 267 -22.48 -16.30 -14.10
C VAL A 267 -22.52 -17.74 -14.63
N GLY A 268 -23.51 -18.51 -14.16
CA GLY A 268 -23.78 -19.88 -14.61
C GLY A 268 -22.72 -20.92 -14.21
N ARG A 269 -21.80 -20.60 -13.30
CA ARG A 269 -20.77 -21.55 -12.83
C ARG A 269 -20.67 -21.58 -11.31
N PRO A 270 -20.34 -22.74 -10.71
CA PRO A 270 -20.09 -22.83 -9.27
C PRO A 270 -19.08 -21.78 -8.81
N ILE A 271 -19.35 -21.17 -7.66
CA ILE A 271 -18.46 -20.20 -7.04
C ILE A 271 -17.63 -20.88 -5.95
N ASP A 272 -16.32 -20.94 -6.15
CA ASP A 272 -15.37 -21.21 -5.09
C ASP A 272 -14.66 -19.91 -4.68
N PHE A 273 -13.84 -20.00 -3.63
CA PHE A 273 -13.17 -18.83 -3.08
C PHE A 273 -12.18 -18.20 -4.07
N ASP A 274 -11.41 -18.99 -4.81
CA ASP A 274 -10.40 -18.46 -5.74
C ASP A 274 -11.05 -17.78 -6.96
N ARG A 275 -12.18 -18.31 -7.45
CA ARG A 275 -13.03 -17.68 -8.46
C ARG A 275 -13.65 -16.38 -7.95
N TYR A 276 -14.13 -16.35 -6.71
CA TYR A 276 -14.59 -15.13 -6.06
C TYR A 276 -13.50 -14.04 -6.04
N ILE A 277 -12.27 -14.38 -5.64
CA ILE A 277 -11.14 -13.44 -5.67
C ILE A 277 -10.79 -13.01 -7.08
N THR A 278 -10.83 -13.93 -8.05
CA THR A 278 -10.54 -13.61 -9.46
C THR A 278 -11.56 -12.61 -10.02
N ILE A 279 -12.84 -12.79 -9.73
CA ILE A 279 -13.91 -11.88 -10.16
C ILE A 279 -13.66 -10.48 -9.57
N PHE A 280 -13.50 -10.36 -8.26
CA PHE A 280 -13.28 -9.05 -7.63
C PHE A 280 -11.95 -8.40 -8.04
N SER A 281 -10.90 -9.18 -8.25
CA SER A 281 -9.63 -8.66 -8.77
C SER A 281 -9.81 -8.02 -10.14
N ARG A 282 -10.67 -8.57 -11.00
CA ARG A 282 -11.04 -7.96 -12.29
C ARG A 282 -11.91 -6.72 -12.10
N LEU A 283 -12.93 -6.79 -11.24
CA LEU A 283 -13.77 -5.62 -10.94
C LEU A 283 -12.98 -4.44 -10.39
N ASN A 284 -11.86 -4.68 -9.72
CA ASN A 284 -11.00 -3.62 -9.20
C ASN A 284 -10.39 -2.73 -10.29
N TYR A 285 -10.30 -3.20 -11.54
CA TYR A 285 -9.92 -2.35 -12.68
C TYR A 285 -10.94 -1.27 -12.99
N ASN A 286 -12.21 -1.46 -12.61
CA ASN A 286 -13.23 -0.43 -12.76
C ASN A 286 -12.89 0.84 -11.96
N TYR A 287 -12.06 0.74 -10.93
CA TYR A 287 -11.59 1.88 -10.13
C TYR A 287 -10.27 2.49 -10.66
N GLY A 288 -9.89 2.18 -11.91
CA GLY A 288 -8.67 2.70 -12.53
C GLY A 288 -7.38 2.04 -12.04
N LEU A 289 -7.41 0.76 -11.66
CA LEU A 289 -6.23 0.03 -11.19
C LEU A 289 -5.09 -0.01 -12.21
N GLN A 290 -5.40 -0.15 -13.51
CA GLN A 290 -4.36 -0.13 -14.55
C GLN A 290 -3.62 1.21 -14.58
N ALA A 291 -4.38 2.32 -14.65
CA ALA A 291 -3.81 3.66 -14.63
C ALA A 291 -2.98 3.92 -13.35
N TYR A 292 -3.34 3.28 -12.23
CA TYR A 292 -2.55 3.36 -11.01
C TYR A 292 -1.25 2.54 -11.07
N LEU A 293 -1.28 1.34 -11.67
CA LEU A 293 -0.11 0.48 -11.87
C LEU A 293 0.93 1.10 -12.81
N ASP A 294 0.49 1.91 -13.76
CA ASP A 294 1.37 2.60 -14.72
C ASP A 294 2.14 3.78 -14.08
N LEU A 295 1.80 4.15 -12.85
CA LEU A 295 2.49 5.23 -12.13
C LEU A 295 3.85 4.76 -11.61
N PRO A 296 4.86 5.64 -11.61
CA PRO A 296 6.18 5.26 -11.13
C PRO A 296 6.17 4.93 -9.65
N ARG A 297 7.02 3.97 -9.26
CA ARG A 297 7.34 3.76 -7.84
C ARG A 297 7.98 5.03 -7.28
N LEU A 298 7.64 5.35 -6.04
CA LEU A 298 8.26 6.47 -5.34
C LEU A 298 9.54 5.98 -4.66
N PRO A 299 10.56 6.85 -4.53
CA PRO A 299 11.76 6.50 -3.79
C PRO A 299 11.40 6.27 -2.33
N VAL A 300 11.62 5.04 -1.85
CA VAL A 300 11.41 4.65 -0.47
C VAL A 300 12.75 4.87 0.24
N ILE A 301 12.80 5.86 1.15
CA ILE A 301 14.02 6.29 1.85
C ILE A 301 14.18 5.52 3.15
#